data_AF-A0A4P5QUT0-F1
#
_entry.id   AF-A0A4P5QUT0-F1
#
_cell.length_a   1.000
_cell.length_b   1.000
_cell.length_c   1.000
_cell.angle_alpha   90.00
_cell.angle_beta   90.00
_cell.angle_gamma   90.00
#
_symmetry.space_group_name_H-M   'P 1'
#
loop_
_entity.id
_entity.type
_entity.pdbx_description
1 polymer ?
#
loop_
_entity_poly.entity_id
_entity_poly.type
_entity_poly.pdbx_seq_one_letter_code
_entity_poly.pdbx_strand_id
1 'polypeptide(L)' 'MSKIIGIDLGTTNSCVAVMEGGQPKVIPNPEGSNTPPSVWVLTPRRESV' A
#
# COMPACT_ATOMS: atom_id res chain seq x y z
N MET A 1 16.48 11.46 6.24
CA MET A 1 15.66 10.67 7.19
C MET A 1 14.50 10.07 6.43
N SER A 2 14.34 8.75 6.45
CA SER A 2 13.15 8.07 5.95
C SER A 2 11.95 8.40 6.83
N LYS A 3 10.76 8.60 6.25
CA LYS A 3 9.52 8.75 7.03
C LYS A 3 9.13 7.39 7.60
N ILE A 4 8.68 7.33 8.85
CA ILE A 4 8.00 6.16 9.40
C ILE A 4 6.61 6.09 8.76
N ILE A 5 6.19 4.89 8.35
CA ILE A 5 4.88 4.64 7.75
C ILE A 5 4.06 3.70 8.63
N GLY A 6 2.75 3.90 8.62
CA GLY A 6 1.79 2.91 9.13
C GLY A 6 1.38 1.99 7.99
N ILE A 7 1.40 0.69 8.24
CA ILE A 7 0.90 -0.32 7.30
C ILE A 7 -0.19 -1.11 8.01
N ASP A 8 -1.37 -1.10 7.43
CA ASP A 8 -2.46 -2.00 7.79
C ASP A 8 -2.46 -3.17 6.82
N LEU A 9 -2.15 -4.37 7.32
CA LEU A 9 -2.08 -5.61 6.55
C LEU A 9 -3.33 -6.45 6.80
N GLY A 10 -4.45 -5.99 6.25
CA GLY A 10 -5.70 -6.72 6.30
C GLY A 10 -5.71 -7.93 5.37
N THR A 11 -6.50 -8.94 5.71
CA THR A 11 -6.61 -10.18 4.91
C THR A 11 -7.18 -9.94 3.51
N THR A 12 -8.09 -8.97 3.35
CA THR A 12 -8.75 -8.67 2.07
C THR A 12 -8.15 -7.47 1.36
N ASN A 13 -7.92 -6.38 2.09
CA ASN A 13 -7.32 -5.16 1.58
C ASN A 13 -6.22 -4.69 2.53
N SER A 14 -5.24 -3.98 2.00
CA SER A 14 -4.17 -3.33 2.77
C SER A 14 -4.23 -1.82 2.60
N CYS A 15 -3.62 -1.07 3.52
CA CYS A 15 -3.55 0.39 3.47
C CYS A 15 -2.19 0.88 3.99
N VAL A 16 -1.71 2.00 3.45
CA VAL A 16 -0.46 2.63 3.90
C VAL A 16 -0.69 4.12 4.15
N ALA A 17 -0.15 4.64 5.25
CA ALA A 17 -0.25 6.05 5.61
C ALA A 17 1.08 6.61 6.16
N VAL A 18 1.23 7.93 6.07
CA VAL A 18 2.33 8.68 6.68
C VAL A 18 1.76 9.79 7.57
N MET A 19 2.57 10.28 8.51
CA MET A 19 2.27 11.53 9.20
C MET A 19 2.83 12.72 8.42
N GLU A 20 1.96 13.62 7.97
CA GLU A 20 2.29 14.87 7.27
C GLU A 20 1.64 16.07 7.98
N GLY A 21 2.44 17.06 8.38
CA GLY A 21 1.91 18.27 9.05
C GLY A 21 1.17 17.97 10.37
N GLY A 22 1.54 16.89 11.06
CA GLY A 22 0.87 16.44 12.28
C GLY A 22 -0.44 15.67 12.06
N GLN A 23 -0.83 15.43 10.80
CA GLN A 23 -2.04 14.68 10.45
C GLN A 23 -1.70 13.41 9.67
N PRO A 24 -2.47 12.31 9.86
CA PRO A 24 -2.31 11.11 9.06
C PRO A 24 -2.81 11.35 7.63
N LYS A 25 -2.05 10.86 6.66
CA LYS A 25 -2.41 10.91 5.24
C LYS A 25 -2.17 9.55 4.59
N VAL A 26 -3.22 9.01 3.99
CA VAL A 26 -3.16 7.75 3.22
C VAL A 26 -2.41 7.98 1.91
N ILE A 27 -1.57 7.02 1.54
CA ILE A 27 -0.85 7.01 0.27
C ILE A 27 -1.64 6.15 -0.72
N PRO A 28 -2.15 6.72 -1.83
CA PRO A 28 -2.76 5.91 -2.88
C PRO A 28 -1.70 5.05 -3.58
N ASN A 29 -2.10 3.85 -4.00
CA ASN A 29 -1.28 3.00 -4.85
C ASN A 29 -1.14 3.62 -6.27
N PRO A 30 -0.29 3.06 -7.16
CA PRO A 30 -0.12 3.55 -8.53
C PRO A 30 -1.43 3.62 -9.34
N GLU A 31 -2.42 2.79 -9.01
CA GLU A 31 -3.74 2.77 -9.62
C GLU A 31 -4.71 3.82 -9.03
N GLY A 32 -4.29 4.58 -8.01
CA GLY A 32 -5.08 5.62 -7.36
C GLY A 32 -6.00 5.15 -6.23
N SER A 33 -5.98 3.87 -5.88
CA SER A 33 -6.73 3.31 -4.74
C SER A 33 -5.99 3.50 -3.42
N ASN A 34 -6.74 3.88 -2.39
CA ASN A 34 -6.24 3.96 -1.01
C ASN A 34 -6.18 2.61 -0.30
N THR A 35 -6.89 1.60 -0.82
CA THR A 35 -6.96 0.26 -0.23
C THR A 35 -6.85 -0.81 -1.31
N PRO A 36 -5.64 -1.15 -1.79
CA PRO A 36 -5.46 -2.24 -2.72
C PRO A 36 -5.86 -3.60 -2.13
N PRO A 37 -6.29 -4.57 -2.95
CA PRO A 37 -6.47 -5.95 -2.53
C PRO A 37 -5.18 -6.57 -2.01
N SER A 38 -5.28 -7.35 -0.94
CA SER A 38 -4.17 -8.12 -0.35
C SER A 38 -3.95 -9.44 -1.10
N VAL A 39 -3.62 -9.35 -2.39
CA VAL A 39 -3.45 -10.49 -3.29
C VAL A 39 -2.09 -10.43 -3.96
N TRP A 40 -1.45 -11.58 -4.13
CA TRP A 40 -0.24 -11.74 -4.93
C TRP A 40 -0.45 -12.82 -5.99
N VAL A 41 0.14 -12.63 -7.17
CA VAL A 41 0.04 -13.57 -8.29
C VAL A 41 1.44 -13.95 -8.76
N LEU A 42 1.66 -15.24 -8.96
CA LEU A 42 2.86 -15.76 -9.61
C LEU A 42 2.52 -16.20 -11.03
N THR A 43 3.03 -15.48 -12.03
CA THR A 43 2.82 -15.83 -13.44
C THR A 43 3.90 -16.78 -13.97
N PRO A 44 3.59 -17.65 -14.96
CA PRO A 44 4.55 -18.61 -15.53
C PRO A 44 5.78 -17.95 -16.18
N ARG A 45 5.63 -16.71 -16.66
CA ARG A 45 6.72 -15.85 -17.11
C ARG A 45 7.02 -14.88 -15.98
N ARG A 46 8.29 -14.62 -15.67
CA ARG A 46 8.73 -13.66 -14.64
C ARG A 46 8.41 -12.22 -15.04
N GLU A 47 7.14 -11.90 -15.17
CA GLU A 47 6.61 -10.54 -15.24
C GLU A 47 5.98 -10.28 -13.88
N SER A 48 6.68 -9.49 -13.07
CA SER A 48 6.04 -8.83 -11.94
C SER A 48 5.15 -7.74 -12.54
N VAL A 49 3.84 -7.82 -12.28
CA VAL A 49 2.89 -6.73 -12.57
C VAL A 49 3.27 -5.47 -11.81
#